data_AF-A0A432R5L9-F1
#
_entry.id   AF-A0A432R5L9-F1
#
_cell.length_a   1.000
_cell.length_b   1.000
_cell.length_c   1.000
_cell.angle_alpha   90.00
_cell.angle_beta   90.00
_cell.angle_gamma   90.00
#
_symmetry.space_group_name_H-M   'P 1'
#
loop_
_entity.id
_entity.type
_entity.pdbx_description
1 polymer ?
#
loop_
_entity_poly.entity_id
_entity_poly.type
_entity_poly.pdbx_seq_one_letter_code
_entity_poly.pdbx_strand_id
1 'polypeptide(L)'
;LEVDEFGHAGEAETSILLHVRPDLVKMAQMPSKPFSSLKRNAKLEEVGAYSQMDWYAQYPHMYVGDAHASTPEKGKIIFDYAVNALVELIRAVKDDETTPKLVKEFNQRIDHPKASDFWTE
;
A
#
# COMPACT_ATOMS: atom_id res chain seq x y z
N LEU A 1 13.90 -4.78 -5.60
CA LEU A 1 13.06 -5.36 -6.66
C LEU A 1 13.70 -4.98 -7.99
N GLU A 2 13.52 -5.79 -9.03
CA GLU A 2 14.24 -5.69 -10.30
C GLU A 2 13.37 -5.17 -11.46
N VAL A 3 12.13 -4.78 -11.16
CA VAL A 3 11.14 -4.31 -12.16
C VAL A 3 10.87 -2.81 -12.03
N ASP A 4 10.51 -2.17 -13.13
CA ASP A 4 10.14 -0.75 -13.17
C ASP A 4 8.67 -0.49 -12.80
N GLU A 5 7.82 -1.51 -12.99
CA GLU A 5 6.37 -1.42 -12.76
C GLU A 5 5.97 -2.37 -11.63
N PHE A 6 5.53 -1.79 -10.51
CA PHE A 6 5.12 -2.51 -9.32
C PHE A 6 3.60 -2.51 -9.18
N GLY A 7 3.04 -3.61 -8.68
CA GLY A 7 1.62 -3.70 -8.41
C GLY A 7 1.19 -5.11 -8.07
N HIS A 8 0.03 -5.49 -8.58
CA HIS A 8 -0.64 -6.75 -8.25
C HIS A 8 0.00 -7.97 -8.92
N ALA A 9 0.18 -9.05 -8.16
CA ALA A 9 0.80 -10.31 -8.53
C ALA A 9 2.27 -10.19 -9.00
N GLY A 10 2.88 -9.01 -8.89
CA GLY A 10 4.27 -8.76 -9.30
C GLY A 10 5.31 -9.33 -8.34
N GLU A 11 6.58 -8.97 -8.56
CA GLU A 11 7.75 -9.52 -7.85
C GLU A 11 7.59 -9.48 -6.31
N ALA A 12 7.08 -8.40 -5.75
CA ALA A 12 6.95 -8.24 -4.30
C ALA A 12 5.92 -9.21 -3.69
N GLU A 13 4.68 -9.22 -4.20
CA GLU A 13 3.61 -10.09 -3.68
C GLU A 13 3.96 -11.56 -3.85
N THR A 14 4.50 -11.92 -5.02
CA THR A 14 4.94 -13.30 -5.30
C THR A 14 6.10 -13.70 -4.39
N SER A 15 7.09 -12.84 -4.18
CA SER A 15 8.20 -13.10 -3.25
C SER A 15 7.70 -13.32 -1.82
N ILE A 16 6.80 -12.47 -1.32
CA ILE A 16 6.21 -12.62 0.02
C ILE A 16 5.48 -13.97 0.14
N LEU A 17 4.68 -14.35 -0.87
CA LEU A 17 3.98 -15.64 -0.84
C LEU A 17 4.94 -16.82 -0.94
N LEU A 18 6.03 -16.73 -1.71
CA LEU A 18 7.10 -17.73 -1.71
C LEU A 18 7.73 -17.90 -0.33
N HIS A 19 7.84 -16.83 0.46
CA HIS A 19 8.34 -16.90 1.83
C HIS A 19 7.31 -17.55 2.79
N VAL A 20 6.05 -17.12 2.74
CA VAL A 20 5.04 -17.47 3.75
C VAL A 20 4.32 -18.78 3.43
N ARG A 21 4.01 -19.03 2.16
CA ARG A 21 3.25 -20.20 1.65
C ARG A 21 3.77 -20.64 0.27
N PRO A 22 5.02 -21.11 0.18
CA PRO A 22 5.61 -21.53 -1.10
C PRO A 22 4.80 -22.61 -1.83
N ASP A 23 4.08 -23.46 -1.08
CA ASP A 23 3.23 -24.52 -1.62
C ASP A 23 2.07 -24.00 -2.50
N LEU A 24 1.65 -22.75 -2.29
CA LEU A 24 0.59 -22.10 -3.04
C LEU A 24 1.06 -21.39 -4.31
N VAL A 25 2.37 -21.14 -4.46
CA VAL A 25 2.92 -20.42 -5.62
C VAL A 25 3.39 -21.40 -6.68
N LYS A 26 2.75 -21.39 -7.85
CA LYS A 26 3.11 -22.26 -8.98
C LYS A 26 4.02 -21.53 -9.95
N MET A 27 5.29 -21.32 -9.57
CA MET A 27 6.27 -20.60 -10.40
C MET A 27 6.44 -21.18 -11.82
N ALA A 28 6.20 -22.48 -12.02
CA ALA A 28 6.22 -23.11 -13.34
C ALA A 28 5.07 -22.67 -14.27
N GLN A 29 4.04 -22.00 -13.74
CA GLN A 29 2.91 -21.45 -14.49
C GLN A 29 3.06 -19.95 -14.75
N MET A 30 4.24 -19.37 -14.48
CA MET A 30 4.49 -17.95 -14.70
C MET A 30 4.27 -17.59 -16.17
N PRO A 31 3.58 -16.48 -16.48
CA PRO A 31 3.45 -15.98 -17.84
C PRO A 31 4.82 -15.74 -18.47
N SER A 32 4.99 -16.03 -19.76
CA SER A 32 6.31 -15.93 -20.43
C SER A 32 6.81 -14.51 -20.68
N LYS A 33 5.97 -13.50 -20.41
CA LYS A 33 6.26 -12.08 -20.63
C LYS A 33 5.70 -11.24 -19.48
N PRO A 34 6.33 -10.10 -19.16
CA PRO A 34 5.79 -9.15 -18.20
C PRO A 34 4.51 -8.47 -18.73
N PHE A 35 3.71 -7.93 -17.81
CA PHE A 35 2.51 -7.15 -18.13
C PHE A 35 2.72 -5.69 -17.78
N SER A 36 2.53 -4.82 -18.76
CA SER A 36 2.53 -3.38 -18.54
C SER A 36 1.18 -2.77 -18.84
N SER A 37 0.91 -1.62 -18.21
CA SER A 37 -0.33 -0.89 -18.43
C SER A 37 -0.55 -0.61 -19.93
N LEU A 38 -1.70 -1.04 -20.44
CA LEU A 38 -2.13 -0.74 -21.82
C LEU A 38 -2.67 0.70 -21.96
N LYS A 39 -2.84 1.43 -20.85
CA LYS A 39 -3.29 2.83 -20.82
C LYS A 39 -4.56 3.10 -21.64
N ARG A 40 -5.49 2.14 -21.71
CA ARG A 40 -6.70 2.26 -22.57
C ARG A 40 -7.67 3.35 -22.12
N ASN A 41 -7.54 3.84 -20.88
CA ASN A 41 -8.33 4.92 -20.29
C ASN A 41 -7.57 6.26 -20.19
N ALA A 42 -6.42 6.43 -20.86
CA ALA A 42 -5.53 7.58 -20.69
C ALA A 42 -6.24 8.94 -20.79
N LYS A 43 -7.19 9.13 -21.72
CA LYS A 43 -7.94 10.40 -21.86
C LYS A 43 -8.80 10.75 -20.65
N LEU A 44 -9.32 9.75 -19.95
CA LEU A 44 -10.09 9.96 -18.72
C LEU A 44 -9.14 10.24 -17.54
N GLU A 45 -8.05 9.48 -17.47
CA GLU A 45 -7.00 9.68 -16.46
C GLU A 45 -6.38 11.09 -16.55
N GLU A 46 -6.14 11.60 -17.75
CA GLU A 46 -5.61 12.96 -18.03
C GLU A 46 -6.48 14.08 -17.44
N VAL A 47 -7.79 13.85 -17.29
CA VAL A 47 -8.74 14.81 -16.68
C VAL A 47 -9.10 14.44 -15.24
N GLY A 48 -8.37 13.50 -14.62
CA GLY A 48 -8.57 13.06 -13.24
C GLY A 48 -9.79 12.16 -13.03
N ALA A 49 -10.37 11.60 -14.10
CA ALA A 49 -11.49 10.67 -13.98
C ALA A 49 -10.97 9.24 -13.73
N TYR A 50 -11.58 8.57 -12.75
CA TYR A 50 -11.35 7.17 -12.43
C TYR A 50 -12.66 6.40 -12.50
N SER A 51 -12.64 5.21 -13.12
CA SER A 51 -13.82 4.37 -13.26
C SER A 51 -13.56 2.93 -12.82
N GLN A 52 -14.65 2.19 -12.58
CA GLN A 52 -14.59 0.76 -12.27
C GLN A 52 -13.93 -0.09 -13.39
N MET A 53 -13.78 0.45 -14.59
CA MET A 53 -13.15 -0.23 -15.73
C MET A 53 -11.65 0.03 -15.84
N ASP A 54 -11.08 0.91 -15.01
CA ASP A 54 -9.70 1.37 -15.17
C ASP A 54 -8.68 0.24 -14.99
N TRP A 55 -8.90 -0.63 -14.02
CA TRP A 55 -8.07 -1.83 -13.83
C TRP A 55 -8.08 -2.73 -15.04
N TYR A 56 -9.26 -3.02 -15.59
CA TYR A 56 -9.35 -3.82 -16.80
C TYR A 56 -8.70 -3.08 -17.96
N ALA A 57 -8.95 -1.78 -18.12
CA ALA A 57 -8.38 -0.93 -19.17
C ALA A 57 -6.85 -0.93 -19.16
N GLN A 58 -6.22 -0.90 -17.99
CA GLN A 58 -4.76 -0.88 -17.83
C GLN A 58 -4.17 -2.30 -17.84
N TYR A 59 -4.73 -3.23 -17.06
CA TYR A 59 -4.21 -4.58 -16.84
C TYR A 59 -5.30 -5.64 -17.04
N PRO A 60 -5.68 -5.98 -18.28
CA PRO A 60 -6.76 -6.95 -18.54
C PRO A 60 -6.50 -8.35 -17.97
N HIS A 61 -5.24 -8.70 -17.69
CA HIS A 61 -4.84 -9.97 -17.11
C HIS A 61 -4.73 -9.93 -15.57
N MET A 62 -5.12 -8.82 -14.94
CA MET A 62 -5.08 -8.61 -13.48
C MET A 62 -3.67 -8.87 -12.89
N TYR A 63 -2.63 -8.55 -13.66
CA TYR A 63 -1.24 -8.76 -13.31
C TYR A 63 -0.45 -7.52 -13.71
N VAL A 64 0.46 -7.08 -12.83
CA VAL A 64 1.29 -5.89 -13.02
C VAL A 64 2.77 -6.26 -12.93
N GLY A 65 3.51 -5.90 -13.98
CA GLY A 65 4.96 -6.03 -14.05
C GLY A 65 5.44 -7.45 -14.35
N ASP A 66 6.54 -7.82 -13.71
CA ASP A 66 7.18 -9.13 -13.81
C ASP A 66 7.38 -9.73 -12.40
N ALA A 67 7.21 -11.05 -12.25
CA ALA A 67 7.54 -11.75 -11.01
C ALA A 67 8.55 -12.88 -11.21
N HIS A 68 9.19 -13.02 -12.38
CA HIS A 68 10.21 -14.06 -12.61
C HIS A 68 11.38 -13.95 -11.63
N ALA A 69 11.75 -12.74 -11.23
CA ALA A 69 12.83 -12.49 -10.27
C ALA A 69 12.41 -12.72 -8.80
N SER A 70 11.22 -13.24 -8.53
CA SER A 70 10.73 -13.45 -7.17
C SER A 70 11.49 -14.56 -6.46
N THR A 71 11.88 -14.31 -5.20
CA THR A 71 12.53 -15.32 -4.37
C THR A 71 11.98 -15.30 -2.94
N PRO A 72 12.00 -16.43 -2.21
CA PRO A 72 11.60 -16.45 -0.81
C PRO A 72 12.50 -15.55 0.06
N GLU A 73 13.77 -15.34 -0.29
CA GLU A 73 14.68 -14.44 0.44
C GLU A 73 14.25 -12.98 0.33
N LYS A 74 13.89 -12.52 -0.88
CA LYS A 74 13.29 -11.19 -1.09
C LYS A 74 12.00 -11.06 -0.29
N GLY A 75 11.18 -12.10 -0.32
CA GLY A 75 9.93 -12.18 0.42
C GLY A 75 10.12 -12.00 1.91
N LYS A 76 11.09 -12.71 2.48
CA LYS A 76 11.44 -12.61 3.90
C LYS A 76 11.84 -11.19 4.30
N ILE A 77 12.70 -10.54 3.51
CA ILE A 77 13.16 -9.17 3.78
C ILE A 77 11.97 -8.20 3.81
N ILE A 78 11.09 -8.27 2.81
CA ILE A 78 9.92 -7.40 2.71
C ILE A 78 8.94 -7.68 3.85
N PHE A 79 8.68 -8.96 4.13
CA PHE A 79 7.77 -9.40 5.18
C PHE A 79 8.24 -8.96 6.57
N ASP A 80 9.51 -9.23 6.91
CA ASP A 80 10.08 -8.85 8.20
C ASP A 80 10.08 -7.34 8.39
N TYR A 81 10.40 -6.58 7.34
CA TYR A 81 10.34 -5.11 7.38
C TYR A 81 8.92 -4.62 7.72
N ALA A 82 7.90 -5.13 7.02
CA ALA A 82 6.51 -4.77 7.27
C ALA A 82 6.03 -5.17 8.68
N VAL A 83 6.40 -6.36 9.15
CA VAL A 83 6.08 -6.83 10.51
C VAL A 83 6.73 -5.94 11.56
N ASN A 84 8.01 -5.62 11.42
CA ASN A 84 8.73 -4.78 12.37
C ASN A 84 8.13 -3.37 12.43
N ALA A 85 7.85 -2.75 11.28
CA ALA A 85 7.19 -1.45 11.21
C ALA A 85 5.81 -1.45 11.88
N LEU A 86 5.01 -2.51 11.67
CA LEU A 86 3.71 -2.66 12.32
C LEU A 86 3.84 -2.82 13.85
N VAL A 87 4.81 -3.61 14.31
CA VAL A 87 5.09 -3.78 15.74
C VAL A 87 5.50 -2.46 16.39
N GLU A 88 6.37 -1.69 15.74
CA GLU A 88 6.78 -0.36 16.20
C GLU A 88 5.60 0.59 16.28
N LEU A 89 4.75 0.64 15.24
CA LEU A 89 3.53 1.45 15.23
C LEU A 89 2.60 1.08 16.39
N ILE A 90 2.33 -0.20 16.60
CA ILE A 90 1.44 -0.66 17.68
C ILE A 90 1.99 -0.26 19.04
N ARG A 91 3.30 -0.40 19.26
CA ARG A 91 3.94 0.04 20.52
C ARG A 91 3.80 1.54 20.73
N ALA A 92 4.13 2.34 19.72
CA ALA A 92 4.02 3.80 19.78
C ALA A 92 2.58 4.25 20.08
N VAL A 93 1.57 3.64 19.45
CA VAL A 93 0.16 3.93 19.72
C VAL A 93 -0.24 3.55 21.15
N LYS A 94 0.25 2.42 21.67
CA LYS A 94 -0.07 1.97 23.04
C LYS A 94 0.59 2.82 24.12
N ASP A 95 1.78 3.36 23.83
CA ASP A 95 2.54 4.20 24.75
C ASP A 95 2.15 5.70 24.65
N ASP A 96 1.29 6.06 23.68
CA ASP A 96 0.88 7.45 23.47
C ASP A 96 -0.08 7.95 24.55
N GLU A 97 0.41 8.86 25.39
CA GLU A 97 -0.40 9.63 26.32
C GLU A 97 -0.81 11.01 25.78
N THR A 98 -0.25 11.45 24.66
CA THR A 98 -0.43 12.82 24.14
C THR A 98 -1.77 12.95 23.44
N THR A 99 -2.10 12.05 22.51
CA THR A 99 -3.35 12.16 21.75
C THR A 99 -4.59 12.13 22.65
N PRO A 100 -4.72 11.22 23.64
CA PRO A 100 -5.87 11.24 24.54
C PRO A 100 -6.00 12.55 25.35
N LYS A 101 -4.87 13.15 25.77
CA LYS A 101 -4.86 14.45 26.47
C LYS A 101 -5.35 15.57 25.55
N LEU A 102 -4.88 15.60 24.30
CA LEU A 102 -5.31 16.59 23.31
C LEU A 102 -6.79 16.42 22.91
N VAL A 103 -7.27 15.19 22.76
CA VAL A 103 -8.70 14.91 22.48
C VAL A 103 -9.56 15.41 23.64
N LYS A 104 -9.14 15.14 24.89
CA LYS A 104 -9.84 15.66 26.08
C LYS A 104 -9.86 17.18 26.11
N GLU A 105 -8.72 17.82 25.85
CA GLU A 105 -8.61 19.28 25.80
C GLU A 105 -9.51 19.87 24.71
N PHE A 106 -9.47 19.32 23.49
CA PHE A 106 -10.30 19.75 22.38
C PHE A 106 -11.78 19.67 22.75
N ASN A 107 -12.24 18.54 23.30
CA ASN A 107 -13.62 18.36 23.73
C ASN A 107 -14.04 19.37 24.83
N GLN A 108 -13.15 19.65 25.79
CA GLN A 108 -13.42 20.65 26.82
C GLN A 108 -13.56 22.08 26.25
N ARG A 109 -12.79 22.40 25.21
CA ARG A 109 -12.83 23.71 24.55
C ARG A 109 -14.08 23.91 23.70
N ILE A 110 -14.56 22.88 22.99
CA ILE A 110 -15.79 23.00 22.18
C ILE A 110 -17.04 23.16 23.04
N ASP A 111 -17.04 22.65 24.28
CA ASP A 111 -18.12 22.87 25.25
C ASP A 111 -18.13 24.32 25.80
N HIS A 112 -17.00 25.03 25.66
CA HIS A 112 -16.83 26.41 26.14
C HIS A 112 -16.18 27.27 25.04
N PRO A 113 -16.85 27.47 23.90
CA PRO A 113 -16.26 28.17 22.77
C PRO A 113 -15.96 29.61 23.17
N LYS A 114 -14.68 29.99 23.05
CA LYS A 114 -14.21 31.36 23.24
C LYS A 114 -13.54 31.83 21.96
N ALA A 115 -13.68 33.11 21.64
CA ALA A 115 -12.87 33.73 20.60
C ALA A 115 -11.42 33.51 20.96
N SER A 116 -10.64 32.95 20.03
CA SER A 116 -9.24 32.68 20.28
C SER A 116 -8.46 33.99 20.28
N ASP A 117 -7.68 34.18 21.34
CA ASP A 117 -6.84 35.36 21.58
C ASP A 117 -5.88 35.65 20.40
N PHE A 118 -5.51 34.61 19.64
CA PHE A 118 -4.71 34.68 18.41
C PHE A 118 -5.35 35.47 17.26
N TRP A 119 -6.69 35.64 17.24
CA TRP A 119 -7.40 36.36 16.17
C TRP A 119 -7.83 37.78 16.57
N THR A 120 -7.53 38.20 17.80
CA THR A 120 -8.03 39.45 18.38
C THR A 120 -6.93 40.47 18.70
N GLU A 121 -5.75 40.34 18.08
CA GLU A 121 -4.77 41.45 17.97
C GLU A 121 -5.04 42.32 16.74
#